data_AF-A0A090QJY8-F1
#
_entry.id   AF-A0A090QJY8-F1
#
_cell.length_a   1.000
_cell.length_b   1.000
_cell.length_c   1.000
_cell.angle_alpha   90.00
_cell.angle_beta   90.00
_cell.angle_gamma   90.00
#
_symmetry.space_group_name_H-M   'P 1'
#
loop_
_entity.id
_entity.type
_entity.pdbx_description
1 polymer ?
#
loop_
_entity_poly.entity_id
_entity_poly.type
_entity_poly.pdbx_seq_one_letter_code
_entity_poly.pdbx_strand_id
1 'polypeptide(L)'
;MKKSHIALLVSSLITATAANAAAPGTPSLDWGTHTYALVELNRDAQSYKEIVVARHNEIPVTVSWQTWSGDPAQTANVLLDGKTVWTGKGSSKSATFNLSQGGVYDMSVELCNADGCSESTSLKLTVADTDGSHLAPLVPTLQENNKPYTNTSGKVVGTYFVEWSVYDRKFPLDKVPAQNLTHMLYGFTPICGGDGINDSLKQIPGSFEALQKRVRAHQTLLWLFMTRGLPCKKVSKA
;
A
#
# COMPACT_ATOMS: atom_id res chain seq x y z
N MET A 1 -13.97 -35.84 89.92
CA MET A 1 -13.62 -34.41 89.74
C MET A 1 -13.48 -34.13 88.25
N LYS A 2 -14.33 -33.23 87.72
CA LYS A 2 -14.41 -32.83 86.31
C LYS A 2 -13.21 -31.94 85.94
N LYS A 3 -12.60 -32.16 84.77
CA LYS A 3 -11.72 -31.20 84.05
C LYS A 3 -12.32 -31.05 82.65
N SER A 4 -13.18 -30.05 82.47
CA SER A 4 -12.89 -28.73 81.88
C SER A 4 -12.70 -28.81 80.37
N HIS A 5 -13.82 -28.57 79.68
CA HIS A 5 -13.87 -28.22 78.26
C HIS A 5 -13.35 -26.79 78.08
N ILE A 6 -12.72 -26.51 76.93
CA ILE A 6 -12.91 -25.35 76.04
C ILE A 6 -11.83 -25.51 74.94
N ALA A 7 -12.26 -25.96 73.76
CA ALA A 7 -11.47 -25.86 72.54
C ALA A 7 -12.17 -24.80 71.67
N LEU A 8 -11.51 -23.68 71.45
CA LEU A 8 -11.98 -22.56 70.65
C LEU A 8 -11.61 -22.85 69.17
N LEU A 9 -12.58 -23.25 68.35
CA LEU A 9 -12.42 -23.35 66.89
C LEU A 9 -12.77 -21.99 66.28
N VAL A 10 -11.75 -21.24 65.88
CA VAL A 10 -11.92 -20.05 65.03
C VAL A 10 -11.94 -20.53 63.58
N SER A 11 -13.14 -20.65 63.01
CA SER A 11 -13.33 -20.85 61.58
C SER A 11 -13.09 -19.51 60.86
N SER A 12 -11.86 -19.27 60.40
CA SER A 12 -11.57 -18.20 59.46
C SER A 12 -12.15 -18.55 58.09
N LEU A 13 -13.33 -18.00 57.77
CA LEU A 13 -13.78 -17.91 56.38
C LEU A 13 -12.78 -17.02 55.63
N ILE A 14 -11.91 -17.66 54.84
CA ILE A 14 -11.21 -16.99 53.76
C ILE A 14 -12.27 -16.72 52.70
N THR A 15 -12.87 -15.53 52.74
CA THR A 15 -13.57 -14.98 51.58
C THR A 15 -12.52 -14.78 50.50
N ALA A 16 -12.41 -15.75 49.59
CA ALA A 16 -11.72 -15.55 48.34
C ALA A 16 -12.45 -14.40 47.63
N THR A 17 -11.87 -13.21 47.65
CA THR A 17 -12.22 -12.19 46.66
C THR A 17 -11.88 -12.84 45.33
N ALA A 18 -12.89 -13.28 44.59
CA ALA A 18 -12.73 -13.57 43.18
C ALA A 18 -12.12 -12.30 42.58
N ALA A 19 -10.84 -12.35 42.23
CA ALA A 19 -10.30 -11.37 41.34
C ALA A 19 -11.13 -11.52 40.07
N ASN A 20 -12.00 -10.54 39.81
CA ASN A 20 -12.72 -10.46 38.56
C ASN A 20 -11.67 -10.28 37.47
N ALA A 21 -11.16 -11.40 36.95
CA ALA A 21 -10.32 -11.41 35.77
C ALA A 21 -11.18 -10.88 34.61
N ALA A 22 -10.67 -9.84 33.97
CA ALA A 22 -11.35 -9.11 32.93
C ALA A 22 -10.57 -9.24 31.62
N ALA A 23 -11.19 -8.84 30.52
CA ALA A 23 -10.48 -8.74 29.25
C ALA A 23 -9.25 -7.83 29.38
N PRO A 24 -8.21 -8.02 28.55
CA PRO A 24 -6.99 -7.24 28.66
C PRO A 24 -7.21 -5.74 28.48
N GLY A 25 -6.24 -4.95 28.92
CA GLY A 25 -6.19 -3.52 28.64
C GLY A 25 -6.27 -3.18 27.15
N THR A 26 -7.08 -2.20 26.77
CA THR A 26 -7.20 -1.76 25.37
C THR A 26 -5.84 -1.27 24.86
N PRO A 27 -5.29 -1.87 23.79
CA PRO A 27 -4.03 -1.41 23.20
C PRO A 27 -4.21 -0.08 22.47
N SER A 28 -3.15 0.73 22.45
CA SER A 28 -3.03 1.93 21.63
C SER A 28 -1.89 1.74 20.64
N LEU A 29 -2.19 1.84 19.36
CA LEU A 29 -1.19 1.87 18.29
C LEU A 29 -0.27 3.08 18.46
N ASP A 30 1.03 2.88 18.23
CA ASP A 30 2.03 3.94 18.26
C ASP A 30 1.85 4.87 17.05
N TRP A 31 2.17 6.15 17.25
CA TRP A 31 2.14 7.14 16.18
C TRP A 31 3.27 6.89 15.18
N GLY A 32 2.96 6.89 13.89
CA GLY A 32 3.95 6.76 12.83
C GLY A 32 3.34 6.82 11.43
N THR A 33 4.20 6.81 10.41
CA THR A 33 3.78 6.73 9.01
C THR A 33 3.44 5.28 8.68
N HIS A 34 2.16 5.00 8.45
CA HIS A 34 1.67 3.70 7.98
C HIS A 34 1.45 3.71 6.46
N THR A 35 2.45 4.17 5.73
CA THR A 35 2.44 4.22 4.27
C THR A 35 3.65 3.50 3.71
N TYR A 36 3.39 2.49 2.90
CA TYR A 36 4.39 1.65 2.28
C TYR A 36 4.15 1.58 0.77
N ALA A 37 5.11 1.04 0.03
CA ALA A 37 4.96 0.83 -1.41
C ALA A 37 5.63 -0.48 -1.83
N LEU A 38 4.93 -1.27 -2.65
CA LEU A 38 5.51 -2.44 -3.33
C LEU A 38 6.46 -2.00 -4.45
N VAL A 39 6.26 -0.80 -5.00
CA VAL A 39 7.14 -0.19 -6.00
C VAL A 39 7.65 1.14 -5.48
N GLU A 40 8.94 1.19 -5.18
CA GLU A 40 9.59 2.39 -4.67
C GLU A 40 10.01 3.32 -5.80
N LEU A 41 9.67 4.59 -5.67
CA LEU A 41 9.98 5.62 -6.66
C LEU A 41 10.88 6.70 -6.08
N ASN A 42 11.97 7.02 -6.78
CA ASN A 42 12.74 8.23 -6.56
C ASN A 42 12.23 9.32 -7.50
N ARG A 43 11.45 10.26 -6.97
CA ARG A 43 10.79 11.31 -7.75
C ARG A 43 11.75 12.40 -8.24
N ASP A 44 12.93 12.49 -7.65
CA ASP A 44 13.96 13.48 -8.02
C ASP A 44 14.89 12.93 -9.12
N ALA A 45 14.83 11.62 -9.38
CA ALA A 45 15.65 10.97 -10.38
C ALA A 45 15.29 11.40 -11.80
N GLN A 46 16.33 11.52 -12.63
CA GLN A 46 16.20 11.94 -14.02
C GLN A 46 16.20 10.76 -14.99
N SER A 47 16.89 9.66 -14.68
CA SER A 47 16.93 8.46 -15.52
C SER A 47 15.85 7.44 -15.12
N TYR A 48 15.32 6.69 -16.08
CA TYR A 48 14.24 5.72 -15.78
C TYR A 48 14.68 4.62 -14.82
N LYS A 49 15.96 4.20 -14.91
CA LYS A 49 16.55 3.18 -14.01
C LYS A 49 16.57 3.65 -12.55
N GLU A 50 16.76 4.94 -12.32
CA GLU A 50 16.83 5.51 -10.98
C GLU A 50 15.45 5.92 -10.45
N ILE A 51 14.49 6.19 -11.35
CA ILE A 51 13.11 6.50 -10.97
C ILE A 51 12.46 5.31 -10.27
N VAL A 52 12.60 4.10 -10.81
CA VAL A 52 12.08 2.89 -10.15
C VAL A 52 13.19 2.24 -9.35
N VAL A 53 13.22 2.53 -8.05
CA VAL A 53 14.31 2.15 -7.14
C VAL A 53 14.26 0.67 -6.83
N ALA A 54 13.09 0.17 -6.46
CA ALA A 54 12.88 -1.21 -6.08
C ALA A 54 11.47 -1.69 -6.45
N ARG A 55 11.36 -3.00 -6.64
CA ARG A 55 10.09 -3.72 -6.78
C ARG A 55 10.13 -4.90 -5.83
N HIS A 56 9.12 -5.00 -5.00
CA HIS A 56 8.99 -6.03 -3.99
C HIS A 56 7.79 -6.89 -4.32
N ASN A 57 7.93 -8.21 -4.17
CA ASN A 57 6.77 -9.11 -4.20
C ASN A 57 5.99 -9.03 -2.89
N GLU A 58 6.69 -8.68 -1.81
CA GLU A 58 6.13 -8.47 -0.48
C GLU A 58 6.98 -7.44 0.28
N ILE A 59 6.35 -6.71 1.17
CA ILE A 59 7.00 -5.70 2.02
C ILE A 59 6.78 -6.02 3.50
N PRO A 60 7.82 -5.87 4.35
CA PRO A 60 7.65 -5.99 5.79
C PRO A 60 6.96 -4.72 6.33
N VAL A 61 5.81 -4.91 6.94
CA VAL A 61 5.10 -3.88 7.71
C VAL A 61 5.36 -4.13 9.18
N THR A 62 5.82 -3.10 9.88
CA THR A 62 6.07 -3.16 11.32
C THR A 62 5.11 -2.21 12.02
N VAL A 63 4.40 -2.76 13.00
CA VAL A 63 3.46 -2.02 13.86
C VAL A 63 3.86 -2.21 15.32
N SER A 64 3.71 -1.15 16.11
CA SER A 64 3.99 -1.13 17.54
C SER A 64 2.80 -0.57 18.30
N TRP A 65 2.64 -0.97 19.55
CA TRP A 65 1.55 -0.54 20.42
C TRP A 65 1.95 -0.53 21.89
N GLN A 66 1.23 0.27 22.67
CA GLN A 66 1.33 0.32 24.13
C GLN A 66 0.03 -0.13 24.79
N THR A 67 0.14 -0.55 26.05
CA THR A 67 -1.00 -0.87 26.91
C THR A 67 -0.75 -0.25 28.26
N TRP A 68 -1.63 0.65 28.71
CA TRP A 68 -1.37 1.49 29.90
C TRP A 68 -1.97 0.93 31.18
N SER A 69 -3.08 0.20 31.10
CA SER A 69 -3.79 -0.38 32.24
C SER A 69 -4.65 -1.56 31.78
N GLY A 70 -5.04 -2.44 32.71
CA GLY A 70 -5.85 -3.63 32.44
C GLY A 70 -5.09 -4.94 32.64
N ASP A 71 -5.82 -6.05 32.57
CA ASP A 71 -5.26 -7.38 32.82
C ASP A 71 -4.27 -7.80 31.72
N PRO A 72 -3.29 -8.66 32.02
CA PRO A 72 -2.31 -9.12 31.06
C PRO A 72 -2.97 -9.96 29.96
N ALA A 73 -2.59 -9.67 28.72
CA ALA A 73 -2.97 -10.48 27.58
C ALA A 73 -2.13 -11.77 27.52
N GLN A 74 -2.76 -12.85 27.06
CA GLN A 74 -2.09 -14.10 26.71
C GLN A 74 -1.67 -14.11 25.23
N THR A 75 -2.47 -13.47 24.37
CA THR A 75 -2.28 -13.40 22.92
C THR A 75 -2.41 -11.97 22.43
N ALA A 76 -1.62 -11.61 21.42
CA ALA A 76 -1.73 -10.37 20.68
C ALA A 76 -1.94 -10.68 19.20
N ASN A 77 -2.91 -10.03 18.57
CA ASN A 77 -3.24 -10.18 17.15
C ASN A 77 -3.12 -8.81 16.47
N VAL A 78 -2.58 -8.80 15.24
CA VAL A 78 -2.75 -7.65 14.33
C VAL A 78 -3.81 -8.03 13.33
N LEU A 79 -4.77 -7.13 13.13
CA LEU A 79 -5.87 -7.31 12.20
C LEU A 79 -5.79 -6.26 11.10
N LEU A 80 -6.11 -6.68 9.87
CA LEU A 80 -6.39 -5.81 8.73
C LEU A 80 -7.82 -6.08 8.28
N ASP A 81 -8.65 -5.05 8.25
CA ASP A 81 -10.09 -5.13 7.93
C ASP A 81 -10.82 -6.20 8.77
N GLY A 82 -10.46 -6.28 10.06
CA GLY A 82 -11.00 -7.27 11.00
C GLY A 82 -10.48 -8.70 10.81
N LYS A 83 -9.53 -8.93 9.89
CA LYS A 83 -8.91 -10.24 9.68
C LYS A 83 -7.51 -10.30 10.29
N THR A 84 -7.25 -11.28 11.13
CA THR A 84 -5.93 -11.52 11.72
C THR A 84 -4.88 -11.82 10.65
N VAL A 85 -3.82 -10.99 10.61
CA VAL A 85 -2.65 -11.16 9.74
C VAL A 85 -1.39 -11.57 10.50
N TRP A 86 -1.39 -11.39 11.82
CA TRP A 86 -0.30 -11.79 12.69
C TRP A 86 -0.83 -12.15 14.07
N THR A 87 -0.22 -13.16 14.70
CA THR A 87 -0.50 -13.57 16.07
C THR A 87 0.80 -13.80 16.83
N GLY A 88 0.86 -13.35 18.08
CA GLY A 88 1.99 -13.57 18.97
C GLY A 88 1.60 -13.57 20.44
N LYS A 89 2.61 -13.52 21.31
CA LYS A 89 2.41 -13.51 22.76
C LYS A 89 1.76 -12.20 23.19
N GLY A 90 0.89 -12.23 24.19
CA GLY A 90 0.25 -11.02 24.72
C GLY A 90 1.21 -10.01 25.37
N SER A 91 2.43 -10.44 25.70
CA SER A 91 3.51 -9.54 26.14
C SER A 91 4.19 -8.78 24.99
N SER A 92 3.93 -9.13 23.73
CA SER A 92 4.47 -8.42 22.57
C SER A 92 3.95 -6.98 22.53
N LYS A 93 4.83 -6.06 22.12
CA LYS A 93 4.54 -4.63 21.89
C LYS A 93 4.78 -4.19 20.45
N SER A 94 5.18 -5.12 19.60
CA SER A 94 5.32 -4.91 18.17
C SER A 94 5.13 -6.22 17.41
N ALA A 95 4.81 -6.07 16.14
CA ALA A 95 4.69 -7.16 15.18
C ALA A 95 5.26 -6.71 13.83
N THR A 96 5.88 -7.65 13.14
CA THR A 96 6.27 -7.48 11.75
C THR A 96 5.64 -8.60 10.94
N PHE A 97 4.97 -8.24 9.85
CA PHE A 97 4.32 -9.16 8.93
C PHE A 97 4.48 -8.66 7.50
N ASN A 98 4.38 -9.57 6.53
CA ASN A 98 4.58 -9.25 5.13
C ASN A 98 3.25 -9.01 4.42
N LEU A 99 3.20 -7.99 3.56
CA LEU A 99 2.09 -7.73 2.65
C LEU A 99 2.55 -7.77 1.20
N SER A 100 1.79 -8.47 0.36
CA SER A 100 2.04 -8.62 -1.08
C SER A 100 0.96 -7.97 -1.95
N GLN A 101 -0.05 -7.37 -1.34
CA GLN A 101 -1.16 -6.71 -2.03
C GLN A 101 -1.19 -5.23 -1.66
N GLY A 102 -1.38 -4.39 -2.68
CA GLY A 102 -1.67 -2.98 -2.47
C GLY A 102 -3.10 -2.76 -1.98
N GLY A 103 -3.32 -1.63 -1.32
CA GLY A 103 -4.63 -1.31 -0.75
C GLY A 103 -4.57 -0.27 0.36
N VAL A 104 -5.76 0.04 0.88
CA VAL A 104 -5.94 0.80 2.12
C VAL A 104 -6.70 -0.10 3.09
N TYR A 105 -6.06 -0.44 4.20
CA TYR A 105 -6.56 -1.37 5.20
C TYR A 105 -6.89 -0.63 6.50
N ASP A 106 -7.96 -1.03 7.17
CA ASP A 106 -8.21 -0.69 8.57
C ASP A 106 -7.39 -1.63 9.46
N MET A 107 -6.29 -1.10 10.00
CA MET A 107 -5.38 -1.85 10.86
C MET A 107 -5.74 -1.63 12.33
N SER A 108 -5.82 -2.71 13.10
CA SER A 108 -6.01 -2.68 14.55
C SER A 108 -5.17 -3.76 15.23
N VAL A 109 -5.01 -3.61 16.55
CA VAL A 109 -4.38 -4.62 17.41
C VAL A 109 -5.41 -5.10 18.42
N GLU A 110 -5.52 -6.41 18.57
CA GLU A 110 -6.38 -7.06 19.55
C GLU A 110 -5.53 -7.81 20.57
N LEU A 111 -5.83 -7.65 21.85
CA LEU A 111 -5.21 -8.35 22.95
C LEU A 111 -6.24 -9.25 23.63
N CYS A 112 -5.94 -10.54 23.75
CA CYS A 112 -6.86 -11.55 24.29
C CYS A 112 -6.29 -12.31 25.48
N ASN A 113 -7.17 -12.71 26.40
CA ASN A 113 -6.93 -13.69 27.46
C ASN A 113 -8.15 -14.63 27.59
N ALA A 114 -8.23 -15.42 28.67
CA ALA A 114 -9.33 -16.35 28.90
C ALA A 114 -10.70 -15.66 29.11
N ASP A 115 -10.71 -14.40 29.53
CA ASP A 115 -11.91 -13.65 29.90
C ASP A 115 -12.45 -12.79 28.75
N GLY A 116 -11.66 -12.57 27.70
CA GLY A 116 -12.08 -11.90 26.47
C GLY A 116 -10.94 -11.21 25.72
N CYS A 117 -11.32 -10.35 24.78
CA CYS A 117 -10.41 -9.58 23.95
C CYS A 117 -10.72 -8.08 24.03
N SER A 118 -9.71 -7.25 23.89
CA SER A 118 -9.83 -5.80 23.71
C SER A 118 -9.07 -5.35 22.47
N GLU A 119 -9.69 -4.50 21.66
CA GLU A 119 -9.16 -4.06 20.38
C GLU A 119 -8.88 -2.56 20.37
N SER A 120 -7.78 -2.15 19.72
CA SER A 120 -7.42 -0.75 19.55
C SER A 120 -8.41 -0.02 18.64
N THR A 121 -8.37 1.32 18.68
CA THR A 121 -8.87 2.12 17.55
C THR A 121 -8.15 1.72 16.26
N SER A 122 -8.88 1.67 15.15
CA SER A 122 -8.31 1.37 13.84
C SER A 122 -7.52 2.57 13.28
N LEU A 123 -6.39 2.29 12.64
CA LEU A 123 -5.61 3.25 11.86
C LEU A 123 -5.51 2.80 10.41
N LYS A 124 -5.47 3.75 9.47
CA LYS A 124 -5.34 3.44 8.05
C LYS A 124 -3.90 3.05 7.73
N LEU A 125 -3.72 1.82 7.24
CA LEU A 125 -2.48 1.34 6.63
C LEU A 125 -2.62 1.42 5.10
N THR A 126 -1.74 2.18 4.45
CA THR A 126 -1.72 2.33 2.99
C THR A 126 -0.54 1.58 2.40
N VAL A 127 -0.80 0.67 1.46
CA VAL A 127 0.22 -0.02 0.68
C VAL A 127 0.05 0.35 -0.78
N ALA A 128 0.95 1.19 -1.29
CA ALA A 128 0.92 1.63 -2.67
C ALA A 128 1.43 0.56 -3.64
N ASP A 129 0.68 0.33 -4.71
CA ASP A 129 1.08 -0.44 -5.88
C ASP A 129 0.60 0.22 -7.17
N THR A 130 1.25 -0.11 -8.27
CA THR A 130 1.04 0.43 -9.62
C THR A 130 -0.28 0.05 -10.27
N ASP A 131 -1.04 -0.88 -9.68
CA ASP A 131 -2.40 -1.22 -10.08
C ASP A 131 -3.45 -0.19 -9.59
N GLY A 132 -3.05 0.75 -8.71
CA GLY A 132 -3.93 1.79 -8.17
C GLY A 132 -4.85 1.32 -7.03
N SER A 133 -4.67 0.11 -6.50
CA SER A 133 -5.44 -0.45 -5.36
C SER A 133 -5.50 0.45 -4.12
N HIS A 134 -4.50 1.31 -3.93
CA HIS A 134 -4.38 2.27 -2.83
C HIS A 134 -5.06 3.63 -3.10
N LEU A 135 -5.64 3.83 -4.28
CA LEU A 135 -6.21 5.09 -4.71
C LEU A 135 -7.74 5.01 -4.72
N ALA A 136 -8.38 6.11 -4.35
CA ALA A 136 -9.81 6.27 -4.61
C ALA A 136 -10.07 6.32 -6.14
N PRO A 137 -11.19 5.78 -6.63
CA PRO A 137 -11.54 5.87 -8.05
C PRO A 137 -11.57 7.32 -8.54
N LEU A 138 -10.84 7.61 -9.62
CA LEU A 138 -10.93 8.90 -10.31
C LEU A 138 -12.16 8.88 -11.22
N VAL A 139 -13.20 9.62 -10.84
CA VAL A 139 -14.43 9.77 -11.64
C VAL A 139 -14.46 11.18 -12.25
N PRO A 140 -13.92 11.36 -13.48
CA PRO A 140 -13.87 12.67 -14.11
C PRO A 140 -15.27 13.16 -14.46
N THR A 141 -15.55 14.44 -14.22
CA THR A 141 -16.77 15.08 -14.68
C THR A 141 -16.66 15.36 -16.19
N LEU A 142 -17.69 15.05 -16.96
CA LEU A 142 -17.72 15.38 -18.39
C LEU A 142 -17.65 16.90 -18.60
N GLN A 143 -16.71 17.32 -19.44
CA GLN A 143 -16.47 18.73 -19.75
C GLN A 143 -16.86 19.04 -21.21
N GLU A 144 -16.93 20.33 -21.53
CA GLU A 144 -17.19 20.84 -22.88
C GLU A 144 -18.52 20.31 -23.43
N ASN A 145 -18.51 19.72 -24.62
CA ASN A 145 -19.68 19.17 -25.29
C ASN A 145 -19.80 17.65 -25.13
N ASN A 146 -19.01 17.04 -24.23
CA ASN A 146 -19.07 15.60 -24.00
C ASN A 146 -20.39 15.23 -23.35
N LYS A 147 -21.09 14.26 -23.93
CA LYS A 147 -22.33 13.69 -23.39
C LYS A 147 -22.09 12.28 -22.89
N PRO A 148 -22.74 11.85 -21.80
CA PRO A 148 -22.58 10.49 -21.31
C PRO A 148 -23.13 9.50 -22.34
N TYR A 149 -22.39 8.42 -22.57
CA TYR A 149 -22.78 7.37 -23.49
C TYR A 149 -22.53 5.99 -22.86
N THR A 150 -23.54 5.11 -22.92
CA THR A 150 -23.38 3.70 -22.55
C THR A 150 -23.15 2.90 -23.82
N ASN A 151 -21.98 2.27 -23.93
CA ASN A 151 -21.65 1.48 -25.10
C ASN A 151 -22.38 0.12 -25.10
N THR A 152 -23.51 0.06 -25.79
CA THR A 152 -24.29 -1.17 -26.03
C THR A 152 -23.95 -1.85 -27.34
N SER A 153 -23.08 -1.24 -28.16
CA SER A 153 -22.78 -1.70 -29.52
C SER A 153 -21.82 -2.90 -29.58
N GLY A 154 -21.11 -3.17 -28.48
CA GLY A 154 -20.01 -4.14 -28.45
C GLY A 154 -18.80 -3.76 -29.32
N LYS A 155 -18.76 -2.53 -29.84
CA LYS A 155 -17.67 -2.02 -30.67
C LYS A 155 -16.62 -1.28 -29.84
N VAL A 156 -15.40 -1.27 -30.36
CA VAL A 156 -14.27 -0.52 -29.79
C VAL A 156 -14.48 0.97 -30.02
N VAL A 157 -14.44 1.74 -28.93
CA VAL A 157 -14.32 3.21 -28.93
C VAL A 157 -13.00 3.54 -28.25
N GLY A 158 -12.04 4.04 -29.02
CA GLY A 158 -10.66 4.26 -28.57
C GLY A 158 -10.21 5.70 -28.76
N THR A 159 -9.29 6.16 -27.91
CA THR A 159 -8.62 7.47 -28.07
C THR A 159 -7.12 7.38 -27.75
N TYR A 160 -6.35 8.34 -28.25
CA TYR A 160 -4.97 8.56 -27.81
C TYR A 160 -4.91 9.64 -26.72
N PHE A 161 -4.22 9.36 -25.63
CA PHE A 161 -3.84 10.33 -24.62
C PHE A 161 -2.34 10.58 -24.71
N VAL A 162 -1.94 11.82 -25.04
CA VAL A 162 -0.52 12.14 -25.23
C VAL A 162 0.13 12.62 -23.93
N GLU A 163 1.31 12.10 -23.57
CA GLU A 163 2.03 12.39 -22.31
C GLU A 163 2.24 13.90 -22.10
N TRP A 164 2.59 14.62 -23.16
CA TRP A 164 2.85 16.06 -23.12
C TRP A 164 1.59 16.93 -23.19
N SER A 165 0.39 16.34 -23.14
CA SER A 165 -0.89 17.08 -23.12
C SER A 165 -1.10 17.91 -21.86
N VAL A 166 -0.39 17.56 -20.78
CA VAL A 166 -0.50 18.24 -19.48
C VAL A 166 0.14 19.62 -19.45
N TYR A 167 1.02 19.93 -20.42
CA TYR A 167 1.73 21.22 -20.50
C TYR A 167 0.86 22.30 -21.16
N ASP A 168 1.27 22.83 -22.32
CA ASP A 168 0.58 23.95 -22.98
C ASP A 168 -0.87 23.64 -23.35
N ARG A 169 -1.18 22.36 -23.63
CA ARG A 169 -2.54 21.91 -23.94
C ARG A 169 -3.46 21.89 -22.70
N LYS A 170 -2.90 21.94 -21.49
CA LYS A 170 -3.63 21.94 -20.21
C LYS A 170 -4.71 20.86 -20.16
N PHE A 171 -4.39 19.68 -20.67
CA PHE A 171 -5.31 18.56 -20.80
C PHE A 171 -4.82 17.37 -19.96
N PRO A 172 -4.96 17.43 -18.62
CA PRO A 172 -4.67 16.31 -17.74
C PRO A 172 -5.69 15.16 -17.86
N LEU A 173 -5.36 14.02 -17.25
CA LEU A 173 -6.12 12.78 -17.38
C LEU A 173 -7.58 12.90 -16.88
N ASP A 174 -7.83 13.74 -15.89
CA ASP A 174 -9.16 14.04 -15.33
C ASP A 174 -10.08 14.83 -16.28
N LYS A 175 -9.57 15.29 -17.44
CA LYS A 175 -10.39 15.86 -18.51
C LYS A 175 -10.79 14.86 -19.59
N VAL A 176 -10.21 13.65 -19.57
CA VAL A 176 -10.56 12.61 -20.53
C VAL A 176 -11.99 12.13 -20.23
N PRO A 177 -12.89 12.06 -21.22
CA PRO A 177 -14.23 11.50 -21.05
C PRO A 177 -14.18 9.97 -20.99
N ALA A 178 -13.47 9.42 -20.00
CA ALA A 178 -13.09 8.01 -19.90
C ALA A 178 -14.31 7.07 -19.89
N GLN A 179 -15.43 7.52 -19.31
CA GLN A 179 -16.70 6.79 -19.27
C GLN A 179 -17.29 6.49 -20.67
N ASN A 180 -16.92 7.24 -21.70
CA ASN A 180 -17.40 7.05 -23.07
C ASN A 180 -16.47 6.15 -23.89
N LEU A 181 -15.36 5.70 -23.31
CA LEU A 181 -14.29 4.99 -24.00
C LEU A 181 -14.24 3.53 -23.55
N THR A 182 -13.78 2.67 -24.46
CA THR A 182 -13.43 1.27 -24.16
C THR A 182 -11.93 1.06 -24.04
N HIS A 183 -11.15 1.87 -24.77
CA HIS A 183 -9.70 1.78 -24.84
C HIS A 183 -9.09 3.18 -24.82
N MET A 184 -7.96 3.31 -24.14
CA MET A 184 -7.18 4.54 -24.13
C MET A 184 -5.72 4.17 -24.39
N LEU A 185 -5.13 4.76 -25.41
CA LEU A 185 -3.76 4.50 -25.85
C LEU A 185 -2.85 5.61 -25.32
N TYR A 186 -1.88 5.25 -24.48
CA TYR A 186 -0.90 6.19 -23.95
C TYR A 186 0.19 6.49 -25.00
N GLY A 187 0.19 7.73 -25.50
CA GLY A 187 1.10 8.23 -26.53
C GLY A 187 2.21 9.09 -25.91
N PHE A 188 3.49 8.74 -25.97
CA PHE A 188 4.06 7.54 -26.53
C PHE A 188 5.12 7.00 -25.59
N THR A 189 5.17 5.69 -25.51
CA THR A 189 6.24 4.98 -24.84
C THR A 189 7.48 4.95 -25.74
N PRO A 190 8.60 5.62 -25.39
CA PRO A 190 9.77 5.67 -26.26
C PRO A 190 10.57 4.37 -26.21
N ILE A 191 11.38 4.19 -27.25
CA ILE A 191 12.41 3.15 -27.31
C ILE A 191 13.78 3.79 -27.07
N CYS A 192 14.57 3.23 -26.16
CA CYS A 192 15.93 3.70 -25.89
C CYS A 192 16.82 3.61 -27.14
N GLY A 193 17.60 4.67 -27.40
CA GLY A 193 18.52 4.73 -28.53
C GLY A 193 19.04 6.14 -28.77
N GLY A 194 20.31 6.25 -29.17
CA GLY A 194 20.98 7.50 -29.49
C GLY A 194 20.91 7.85 -30.98
N ASP A 195 21.99 8.44 -31.48
CA ASP A 195 22.16 8.76 -32.89
C ASP A 195 22.03 7.51 -33.77
N GLY A 196 21.42 7.65 -34.94
CA GLY A 196 21.15 6.53 -35.86
C GLY A 196 19.96 5.65 -35.48
N ILE A 197 19.40 5.79 -34.27
CA ILE A 197 18.21 5.05 -33.82
C ILE A 197 17.00 5.98 -33.68
N ASN A 198 17.16 7.11 -33.00
CA ASN A 198 16.08 8.07 -32.74
C ASN A 198 16.32 9.44 -33.39
N ASP A 199 16.98 9.48 -34.54
CA ASP A 199 17.31 10.73 -35.24
C ASP A 199 16.09 11.58 -35.59
N SER A 200 14.94 10.95 -35.82
CA SER A 200 13.67 11.65 -36.06
C SER A 200 13.27 12.59 -34.91
N LEU A 201 13.69 12.30 -33.67
CA LEU A 201 13.41 13.19 -32.53
C LEU A 201 14.17 14.52 -32.62
N LYS A 202 15.26 14.60 -33.39
CA LYS A 202 16.04 15.84 -33.56
C LYS A 202 15.27 16.92 -34.33
N GLN A 203 14.19 16.54 -35.03
CA GLN A 203 13.30 17.49 -35.68
C GLN A 203 12.46 18.30 -34.69
N ILE A 204 12.34 17.83 -33.43
CA ILE A 204 11.61 18.50 -32.36
C ILE A 204 12.63 19.02 -31.34
N PRO A 205 12.80 20.35 -31.19
CA PRO A 205 13.78 20.92 -30.28
C PRO A 205 13.66 20.36 -28.85
N GLY A 206 14.76 19.83 -28.31
CA GLY A 206 14.82 19.30 -26.94
C GLY A 206 14.30 17.86 -26.76
N SER A 207 13.62 17.28 -27.76
CA SER A 207 13.00 15.95 -27.64
C SER A 207 14.05 14.82 -27.59
N PHE A 208 15.05 14.89 -28.47
CA PHE A 208 16.14 13.93 -28.48
C PHE A 208 16.96 13.98 -27.18
N GLU A 209 17.30 15.18 -26.72
CA GLU A 209 18.06 15.40 -25.48
C GLU A 209 17.27 14.93 -24.25
N ALA A 210 15.95 15.15 -24.23
CA ALA A 210 15.08 14.65 -23.17
C ALA A 210 15.11 13.12 -23.11
N LEU A 211 15.01 12.44 -24.27
CA LEU A 211 15.15 10.98 -24.31
C LEU A 211 16.53 10.55 -23.82
N GLN A 212 17.62 11.16 -24.32
CA GLN A 212 18.98 10.82 -23.90
C GLN A 212 19.14 10.93 -22.38
N LYS A 213 18.58 11.97 -21.74
CA LYS A 213 18.60 12.13 -20.27
C LYS A 213 17.90 10.97 -19.54
N ARG A 214 16.79 10.47 -20.08
CA ARG A 214 16.04 9.33 -19.51
C ARG A 214 16.79 8.00 -19.66
N VAL A 215 17.57 7.85 -20.74
CA VAL A 215 18.22 6.58 -21.13
C VAL A 215 19.72 6.53 -20.85
N ARG A 216 20.28 7.48 -20.07
CA ARG A 216 21.74 7.62 -19.80
C ARG A 216 22.49 6.35 -19.32
N ALA A 217 21.80 5.28 -18.94
CA ALA A 217 22.39 3.99 -18.59
C ALA A 217 22.13 2.85 -19.62
N HIS A 218 21.41 3.12 -20.72
CA HIS A 218 20.92 2.13 -21.69
C HIS A 218 20.93 2.66 -23.13
N GLN A 219 22.01 2.37 -23.86
CA GLN A 219 22.17 2.71 -25.29
C GLN A 219 21.51 1.71 -26.27
N THR A 220 20.76 0.72 -25.78
CA THR A 220 20.24 -0.40 -26.60
C THR A 220 18.71 -0.36 -26.70
N LEU A 221 18.16 -0.86 -27.81
CA LEU A 221 16.73 -0.92 -28.12
C LEU A 221 15.92 -1.57 -26.98
N LEU A 222 15.18 -0.76 -26.23
CA LEU A 222 14.26 -1.24 -25.19
C LEU A 222 13.10 -0.27 -25.00
N TRP A 223 11.91 -0.81 -24.76
CA TRP A 223 10.74 -0.03 -24.36
C TRP A 223 10.93 0.56 -22.95
N LEU A 224 10.87 1.88 -22.85
CA LEU A 224 10.69 2.58 -21.58
C LEU A 224 9.27 2.25 -21.04
N PHE A 225 8.99 2.39 -19.74
CA PHE A 225 7.63 2.31 -19.14
C PHE A 225 6.77 1.01 -19.24
N MET A 226 6.99 0.05 -20.14
CA MET A 226 6.06 -1.09 -20.34
C MET A 226 6.49 -2.44 -19.78
N THR A 227 7.75 -2.60 -19.39
CA THR A 227 8.15 -3.82 -18.68
C THR A 227 7.94 -3.60 -17.19
N ARG A 228 7.58 -4.65 -16.44
CA ARG A 228 7.74 -4.72 -14.97
C ARG A 228 9.23 -4.53 -14.63
N GLY A 229 9.74 -3.32 -14.85
CA GLY A 229 11.10 -2.97 -15.28
C GLY A 229 12.12 -4.07 -15.06
N LEU A 230 12.16 -4.96 -16.06
CA LEU A 230 13.21 -5.93 -16.17
C LEU A 230 14.50 -5.15 -16.45
N PRO A 231 15.62 -5.49 -15.80
CA PRO A 231 16.90 -4.91 -16.13
C PRO A 231 17.18 -5.16 -17.62
N CYS A 232 17.76 -4.16 -18.27
CA CYS A 232 18.10 -4.20 -19.68
C CYS A 232 18.96 -5.41 -20.01
N LYS A 233 18.34 -6.44 -20.59
CA LYS A 233 19.07 -7.52 -21.23
C LYS A 233 19.65 -6.97 -22.54
N LYS A 234 20.98 -7.02 -22.66
CA LYS A 234 21.67 -6.80 -23.94
C LYS A 234 21.02 -7.72 -24.98
N VAL A 235 20.42 -7.14 -26.00
CA VAL A 235 20.16 -7.86 -27.25
C VAL A 235 21.50 -7.94 -27.97
N SER A 236 22.21 -9.05 -27.81
CA SER A 236 23.35 -9.35 -28.67
C SER A 236 22.81 -9.54 -30.08
N LYS A 237 23.36 -8.80 -31.05
CA LYS A 237 23.17 -9.15 -32.47
C LYS A 237 23.65 -10.59 -32.67
N ALA A 238 22.85 -11.38 -33.37
CA ALA A 238 23.28 -12.64 -33.97
C ALA A 238 24.23 -12.35 -35.14
#